data_AF-A0A559TK46-F1
#
_entry.id   AF-A0A559TK46-F1
#
_cell.length_a   1.000
_cell.length_b   1.000
_cell.length_c   1.000
_cell.angle_alpha   90.00
_cell.angle_beta   90.00
_cell.angle_gamma   90.00
#
_symmetry.space_group_name_H-M   'P 1'
#
loop_
_entity.id
_entity.type
_entity.pdbx_description
1 polymer ?
#
loop_
_entity_poly.entity_id
_entity_poly.type
_entity_poly.pdbx_seq_one_letter_code
_entity_poly.pdbx_strand_id
1 'polypeptide(L)'
;MTTKSDKYIEVKGLVETTDPEIDKAIYRCPGFEGPELGELDRRISEALREARDRTGLTRAEVAPFLGLHEQVYGRYERNETKMHVTRLIHLSEVLDFSPIDFLMAAAPYRFGKTPVEANKGRKLINVVESLPADAVESLLALVEAMTKLRPHEE
;
A
#
# COMPACT_ATOMS: atom_id res chain seq x y z
N MET A 1 -33.29 -1.05 -15.86
CA MET A 1 -32.84 -2.21 -15.06
C MET A 1 -31.38 -1.98 -14.72
N THR A 2 -31.04 -1.60 -13.49
CA THR A 2 -29.63 -1.50 -13.07
C THR A 2 -29.06 -2.91 -13.02
N THR A 3 -27.95 -3.11 -13.75
CA THR A 3 -27.24 -4.38 -13.76
C THR A 3 -26.63 -4.65 -12.38
N LYS A 4 -26.26 -5.90 -12.10
CA LYS A 4 -25.54 -6.26 -10.87
C LYS A 4 -24.26 -5.42 -10.72
N SER A 5 -23.63 -5.06 -11.83
CA SER A 5 -22.45 -4.21 -11.90
C SER A 5 -22.73 -2.77 -11.45
N ASP A 6 -23.83 -2.16 -11.90
CA ASP A 6 -24.19 -0.78 -11.53
C ASP A 6 -24.43 -0.65 -10.02
N LYS A 7 -25.15 -1.63 -9.44
CA LYS A 7 -25.35 -1.68 -7.98
C LYS A 7 -24.03 -1.84 -7.23
N TYR A 8 -23.08 -2.59 -7.78
CA TYR A 8 -21.78 -2.78 -7.14
C TYR A 8 -20.94 -1.50 -7.19
N ILE A 9 -20.94 -0.78 -8.31
CA ILE A 9 -20.28 0.52 -8.47
C ILE A 9 -20.83 1.51 -7.43
N GLU A 10 -22.16 1.61 -7.30
CA GLU A 10 -22.83 2.48 -6.33
C GLU A 10 -22.48 2.10 -4.88
N VAL A 11 -22.64 0.83 -4.50
CA VAL A 11 -22.34 0.34 -3.14
C VAL A 11 -20.88 0.55 -2.75
N LYS A 12 -19.96 0.45 -3.72
CA LYS A 12 -18.52 0.66 -3.48
C LYS A 12 -18.08 2.11 -3.66
N GLY A 13 -18.97 3.02 -4.07
CA GLY A 13 -18.64 4.41 -4.35
C GLY A 13 -17.56 4.56 -5.41
N LEU A 14 -17.57 3.70 -6.43
CA LEU A 14 -16.62 3.78 -7.53
C LEU A 14 -17.07 4.86 -8.51
N VAL A 15 -16.11 5.61 -9.03
CA VAL A 15 -16.32 6.67 -10.00
C VAL A 15 -15.60 6.28 -11.28
N GLU A 16 -16.27 6.52 -12.41
CA GLU A 16 -15.68 6.33 -13.73
C GLU A 16 -14.52 7.31 -13.93
N THR A 17 -13.38 6.80 -14.39
CA THR A 17 -12.15 7.56 -14.61
C THR A 17 -11.37 6.95 -15.78
N THR A 18 -10.25 7.56 -16.15
CA THR A 18 -9.41 7.17 -17.28
C THR A 18 -8.07 6.61 -16.81
N ASP A 19 -7.48 5.75 -17.63
CA ASP A 19 -6.09 5.31 -17.51
C ASP A 19 -5.38 5.65 -18.82
N PRO A 20 -4.29 6.43 -18.81
CA PRO A 20 -3.54 6.74 -20.02
C PRO A 20 -3.05 5.49 -20.79
N GLU A 21 -2.93 4.35 -20.13
CA GLU A 21 -2.50 3.08 -20.74
C GLU A 21 -3.66 2.23 -21.26
N ILE A 22 -4.92 2.61 -20.99
CA ILE A 22 -6.11 1.83 -21.35
C ILE A 22 -7.14 2.72 -22.03
N ASP A 23 -7.48 2.41 -23.29
CA ASP A 23 -8.47 3.16 -24.08
C ASP A 23 -9.90 3.12 -23.51
N LYS A 24 -10.17 2.23 -22.56
CA LYS A 24 -11.49 2.03 -21.95
C LYS A 24 -11.56 2.73 -20.60
N ALA A 25 -12.74 3.24 -20.28
CA ALA A 25 -13.03 3.76 -18.94
C ALA A 25 -12.80 2.68 -17.87
N ILE A 26 -12.30 3.12 -16.72
CA ILE A 26 -12.08 2.31 -15.53
C ILE A 26 -12.86 2.89 -14.35
N TYR A 27 -13.08 2.10 -13.30
CA TYR A 27 -13.84 2.53 -12.14
C TYR A 27 -12.98 2.47 -10.88
N ARG A 28 -12.80 3.61 -10.20
CA ARG A 28 -11.91 3.72 -9.04
C ARG A 28 -12.59 4.42 -7.87
N CYS A 29 -12.15 4.08 -6.66
CA CYS A 29 -12.48 4.87 -5.48
C CYS A 29 -11.73 6.20 -5.56
N PRO A 30 -12.38 7.36 -5.32
CA PRO A 30 -11.73 8.66 -5.40
C PRO A 30 -10.67 8.87 -4.30
N GLY A 31 -10.58 8.01 -3.29
CA GLY A 31 -9.60 8.20 -2.21
C GLY A 31 -9.76 9.54 -1.50
N PHE A 32 -8.66 10.13 -1.01
CA PHE A 32 -8.70 11.46 -0.38
C PHE A 32 -8.68 12.61 -1.40
N GLU A 33 -7.90 12.46 -2.47
CA GLU A 33 -7.64 13.51 -3.47
C GLU A 33 -7.80 13.02 -4.92
N GLY A 34 -8.20 11.76 -5.12
CA GLY A 34 -8.35 11.16 -6.45
C GLY A 34 -7.05 10.93 -7.19
N PRO A 35 -5.98 10.38 -6.57
CA PRO A 35 -4.70 10.25 -7.26
C PRO A 35 -4.86 9.38 -8.51
N GLU A 36 -4.43 9.90 -9.65
CA GLU A 36 -4.31 9.15 -10.90
C GLU A 36 -3.39 7.93 -10.72
N LEU A 37 -3.50 6.94 -11.61
CA LEU A 37 -2.67 5.73 -11.51
C LEU A 37 -1.18 6.03 -11.62
N GLY A 38 -0.77 6.94 -12.51
CA GLY A 38 0.62 7.36 -12.64
C GLY A 38 1.17 8.05 -11.37
N GLU A 39 0.32 8.75 -10.62
CA GLU A 39 0.69 9.35 -9.33
C GLU A 39 0.89 8.27 -8.26
N LEU A 40 0.12 7.17 -8.28
CA LEU A 40 0.39 6.02 -7.42
C LEU A 40 1.72 5.34 -7.77
N ASP A 41 2.00 5.16 -9.06
CA ASP A 41 3.26 4.57 -9.51
C ASP A 41 4.47 5.43 -9.10
N ARG A 42 4.34 6.77 -9.15
CA ARG A 42 5.34 7.70 -8.63
C ARG A 42 5.56 7.53 -7.12
N ARG A 43 4.50 7.49 -6.33
CA ARG A 43 4.59 7.30 -4.86
C ARG A 43 5.24 5.96 -4.50
N ILE A 44 4.92 4.89 -5.23
CA ILE A 44 5.54 3.57 -5.07
C ILE A 44 7.04 3.65 -5.35
N SER A 45 7.43 4.32 -6.44
CA SER A 45 8.82 4.50 -6.84
C SER A 45 9.62 5.29 -5.81
N GLU A 46 9.02 6.35 -5.25
CA GLU A 46 9.60 7.17 -4.18
C GLU A 46 9.74 6.39 -2.87
N ALA A 47 8.70 5.66 -2.45
CA ALA A 47 8.76 4.82 -1.25
C ALA A 47 9.84 3.73 -1.37
N LEU A 48 10.06 3.17 -2.56
CA LEU A 48 11.13 2.19 -2.81
C LEU A 48 12.50 2.83 -2.67
N ARG A 49 12.66 4.03 -3.24
CA ARG A 49 13.90 4.80 -3.10
C ARG A 49 14.20 5.11 -1.64
N GLU A 50 13.20 5.58 -0.88
CA GLU A 50 13.33 5.87 0.55
C GLU A 50 13.67 4.61 1.35
N ALA A 51 13.08 3.45 1.00
CA ALA A 51 13.43 2.18 1.61
C ALA A 51 14.90 1.81 1.39
N ARG A 52 15.42 1.96 0.16
CA ARG A 52 16.85 1.77 -0.10
C ARG A 52 17.70 2.81 0.63
N ASP A 53 17.33 4.09 0.58
CA ASP A 53 18.13 5.15 1.19
C ASP A 53 18.29 4.93 2.73
N ARG A 54 17.30 4.32 3.40
CA ARG A 54 17.39 3.92 4.83
C ARG A 54 18.41 2.83 5.12
N THR A 55 18.73 1.95 4.16
CA THR A 55 19.75 0.90 4.34
C THR A 55 21.17 1.42 4.11
N GLY A 56 21.31 2.61 3.52
CA GLY A 56 22.60 3.17 3.09
C GLY A 56 23.17 2.53 1.82
N LEU A 57 22.45 1.59 1.21
CA LEU A 57 22.91 0.90 -0.01
C LEU A 57 22.69 1.76 -1.26
N THR A 58 23.62 1.66 -2.19
CA THR A 58 23.51 2.23 -3.54
C THR A 58 22.67 1.32 -4.45
N ARG A 59 22.23 1.86 -5.59
CA ARG A 59 21.54 1.07 -6.63
C ARG A 59 22.42 -0.07 -7.16
N ALA A 60 23.72 0.18 -7.30
CA ALA A 60 24.70 -0.78 -7.77
C ALA A 60 24.87 -1.97 -6.80
N GLU A 61 24.70 -1.74 -5.50
CA GLU A 61 24.76 -2.78 -4.47
C GLU A 61 23.46 -3.58 -4.37
N VAL A 62 22.30 -2.92 -4.50
CA VAL A 62 21.00 -3.60 -4.41
C VAL A 62 20.69 -4.42 -5.66
N ALA A 63 20.97 -3.90 -6.86
CA ALA A 63 20.56 -4.55 -8.11
C ALA A 63 21.02 -6.02 -8.25
N PRO A 64 22.27 -6.39 -7.88
CA PRO A 64 22.72 -7.78 -7.88
C PRO A 64 21.88 -8.72 -7.01
N PHE A 65 21.33 -8.25 -5.87
CA PHE A 65 20.46 -9.08 -5.02
C PHE A 65 19.18 -9.51 -5.74
N LEU A 66 18.76 -8.76 -6.75
CA LEU A 66 17.58 -9.06 -7.56
C LEU A 66 17.91 -9.79 -8.87
N GLY A 67 19.19 -10.04 -9.13
CA GLY A 67 19.67 -10.54 -10.42
C GLY A 67 19.55 -9.50 -11.54
N LEU A 68 19.66 -8.20 -11.22
CA LEU A 68 19.46 -7.08 -12.14
C LEU A 68 20.75 -6.27 -12.34
N HIS A 69 20.82 -5.55 -13.46
CA HIS A 69 21.77 -4.47 -13.63
C HIS A 69 21.30 -3.20 -12.90
N GLU A 70 22.23 -2.37 -12.41
CA GLU A 70 21.95 -1.11 -11.73
C GLU A 70 20.95 -0.24 -12.50
N GLN A 71 21.13 -0.12 -13.81
CA GLN A 71 20.26 0.69 -14.67
C GLN A 71 18.81 0.22 -14.61
N VAL A 72 18.57 -1.10 -14.56
CA VAL A 72 17.22 -1.70 -14.51
C VAL A 72 16.58 -1.43 -13.15
N TYR A 73 17.33 -1.61 -12.06
CA TYR A 73 16.84 -1.26 -10.72
C TYR A 73 16.50 0.25 -10.63
N GLY A 74 17.34 1.11 -11.20
CA GLY A 74 17.10 2.55 -11.25
C GLY A 74 15.81 2.95 -11.97
N ARG A 75 15.30 2.15 -12.91
CA ARG A 75 14.01 2.40 -13.57
C ARG A 75 12.83 2.27 -12.61
N TYR A 76 12.93 1.36 -11.62
CA TYR A 76 11.90 1.23 -10.58
C TYR A 76 11.81 2.48 -9.72
N GLU A 77 12.94 3.06 -9.31
CA GLU A 77 12.93 4.26 -8.46
C GLU A 77 12.58 5.55 -9.21
N ARG A 78 12.69 5.56 -10.54
CA ARG A 78 12.37 6.72 -11.39
C ARG A 78 10.98 6.65 -12.02
N ASN A 79 10.16 5.66 -11.66
CA ASN A 79 8.85 5.44 -12.26
C ASN A 79 8.90 5.23 -13.80
N GLU A 80 9.97 4.61 -14.30
CA GLU A 80 10.14 4.32 -15.74
C GLU A 80 9.66 2.91 -16.10
N THR A 81 9.46 2.05 -15.11
CA THR A 81 9.01 0.67 -15.31
C THR A 81 8.19 0.20 -14.11
N LYS A 82 7.05 -0.41 -14.39
CA LYS A 82 6.18 -1.00 -13.37
C LYS A 82 6.85 -2.19 -12.68
N MET A 83 6.78 -2.20 -11.36
CA MET A 83 7.27 -3.29 -10.54
C MET A 83 6.16 -4.32 -10.32
N HIS A 84 6.46 -5.60 -10.56
CA HIS A 84 5.53 -6.68 -10.22
C HIS A 84 5.46 -6.91 -8.70
N VAL A 85 4.31 -7.37 -8.21
CA VAL A 85 4.11 -7.65 -6.76
C VAL A 85 5.10 -8.70 -6.25
N THR A 86 5.46 -9.71 -7.05
CA THR A 86 6.52 -10.68 -6.69
C THR A 86 7.87 -10.01 -6.43
N ARG A 87 8.17 -8.92 -7.16
CA ARG A 87 9.40 -8.15 -6.99
C ARG A 87 9.34 -7.24 -5.76
N LEU A 88 8.16 -6.70 -5.44
CA LEU A 88 7.94 -5.95 -4.20
C LEU A 88 8.21 -6.83 -2.97
N ILE A 89 7.72 -8.08 -2.97
CA ILE A 89 7.98 -9.05 -1.89
C ILE A 89 9.48 -9.29 -1.74
N HIS A 90 10.18 -9.62 -2.84
CA HIS A 90 11.63 -9.82 -2.79
C HIS A 90 12.38 -8.57 -2.30
N LEU A 91 11.98 -7.38 -2.72
CA LEU A 91 12.59 -6.13 -2.22
C LEU A 91 12.34 -5.90 -0.74
N SER A 92 11.18 -6.28 -0.22
CA SER A 92 10.88 -6.17 1.22
C SER A 92 11.79 -7.05 2.07
N GLU A 93 12.17 -8.22 1.56
CA GLU A 93 13.12 -9.14 2.20
C GLU A 93 14.54 -8.55 2.18
N VAL A 94 14.95 -7.94 1.06
CA VAL A 94 16.32 -7.43 0.87
C VAL A 94 16.56 -6.09 1.55
N LEU A 95 15.55 -5.22 1.59
CA LEU A 95 15.63 -3.85 2.10
C LEU A 95 14.97 -3.66 3.48
N ASP A 96 14.48 -4.75 4.08
CA ASP A 96 13.88 -4.79 5.42
C ASP A 96 12.81 -3.70 5.64
N PHE A 97 11.76 -3.74 4.81
CA PHE A 97 10.59 -2.87 4.96
C PHE A 97 9.31 -3.70 4.99
N SER A 98 8.29 -3.21 5.71
CA SER A 98 6.96 -3.83 5.66
C SER A 98 6.29 -3.57 4.30
N PRO A 99 5.89 -4.63 3.55
CA PRO A 99 5.09 -4.46 2.33
C PRO A 99 3.77 -3.72 2.59
N ILE A 100 3.21 -3.86 3.80
CA ILE A 100 1.95 -3.23 4.17
C ILE A 100 2.17 -1.72 4.39
N ASP A 101 3.17 -1.33 5.17
CA ASP A 101 3.51 0.09 5.39
C ASP A 101 3.86 0.79 4.07
N PHE A 102 4.56 0.07 3.18
CA PHE A 102 4.86 0.51 1.83
C PHE A 102 3.60 0.85 1.01
N LEU A 103 2.61 -0.05 1.00
CA LEU A 103 1.33 0.19 0.31
C LEU A 103 0.53 1.32 0.96
N MET A 104 0.60 1.49 2.28
CA MET A 104 -0.05 2.61 2.99
C MET A 104 0.54 3.96 2.59
N ALA A 105 1.86 4.02 2.36
CA ALA A 105 2.49 5.24 1.90
C ALA A 105 1.97 5.65 0.52
N ALA A 106 1.78 4.70 -0.40
CA ALA A 106 1.25 4.98 -1.73
C ALA A 106 -0.26 5.29 -1.75
N ALA A 107 -1.05 4.51 -0.99
CA ALA A 107 -2.52 4.55 -1.04
C ALA A 107 -3.15 4.66 0.37
N PRO A 108 -2.88 5.74 1.14
CA PRO A 108 -3.33 5.86 2.53
C PRO A 108 -4.85 5.85 2.68
N TYR A 109 -5.59 6.29 1.66
CA TYR A 109 -7.05 6.26 1.60
C TYR A 109 -7.67 4.86 1.62
N ARG A 110 -6.86 3.80 1.50
CA ARG A 110 -7.32 2.41 1.71
C ARG A 110 -7.36 2.01 3.18
N PHE A 111 -6.81 2.83 4.07
CA PHE A 111 -6.58 2.50 5.48
C PHE A 111 -7.28 3.47 6.46
N GLY A 112 -8.17 4.32 5.95
CA GLY A 112 -9.01 5.21 6.76
C GLY A 112 -9.91 6.08 5.87
N LYS A 113 -11.01 6.62 6.43
CA LYS A 113 -11.90 7.54 5.71
C LYS A 113 -11.32 8.95 5.64
N THR A 114 -10.40 9.27 6.55
CA THR A 114 -9.68 10.54 6.59
C THR A 114 -8.17 10.30 6.68
N PRO A 115 -7.33 11.28 6.28
CA PRO A 115 -5.89 11.19 6.48
C PRO A 115 -5.48 10.93 7.93
N VAL A 116 -6.24 11.49 8.89
CA VAL A 116 -5.99 11.29 10.32
C VAL A 116 -6.25 9.84 10.73
N GLU A 117 -7.35 9.23 10.27
CA GLU A 117 -7.65 7.82 10.52
C GLU A 117 -6.61 6.90 9.88
N ALA A 118 -6.25 7.15 8.62
CA ALA A 118 -5.23 6.37 7.92
C ALA A 118 -3.88 6.41 8.64
N ASN A 119 -3.46 7.59 9.12
CA ASN A 119 -2.25 7.74 9.89
C ASN A 119 -2.30 7.01 11.24
N LYS A 120 -3.45 6.98 11.92
CA LYS A 120 -3.63 6.19 13.16
C LYS A 120 -3.53 4.69 12.86
N GLY A 121 -4.16 4.22 11.79
CA GLY A 121 -4.10 2.83 11.36
C GLY A 121 -2.67 2.39 11.01
N ARG A 122 -1.95 3.22 10.23
CA ARG A 122 -0.54 3.00 9.89
C ARG A 122 0.34 2.91 11.14
N LYS A 123 0.19 3.85 12.08
CA LYS A 123 0.92 3.81 13.36
C LYS A 123 0.65 2.51 14.14
N LEU A 124 -0.60 2.07 14.20
CA LEU A 124 -0.95 0.84 14.91
C LEU A 124 -0.30 -0.38 14.25
N ILE A 125 -0.32 -0.47 12.93
CA ILE A 125 0.28 -1.59 12.20
C ILE A 125 1.80 -1.64 12.40
N ASN A 126 2.48 -0.50 12.31
CA ASN A 126 3.92 -0.43 12.55
C ASN A 126 4.29 -0.83 13.99
N VAL A 127 3.44 -0.49 14.97
CA VAL A 127 3.62 -0.97 16.36
C VAL A 127 3.48 -2.49 16.40
N VAL A 128 2.38 -3.04 15.86
CA VAL A 128 2.10 -4.48 15.89
C VAL A 128 3.20 -5.30 15.21
N GLU A 129 3.73 -4.85 14.07
CA GLU A 129 4.82 -5.52 13.35
C GLU A 129 6.13 -5.59 14.16
N SER A 130 6.32 -4.68 15.12
CA SER A 130 7.51 -4.64 16.00
C SER A 130 7.33 -5.38 17.32
N LEU A 131 6.12 -5.86 17.63
CA LEU A 131 5.84 -6.52 18.90
C LEU A 131 6.36 -7.97 18.93
N PRO A 132 6.85 -8.45 20.08
CA PRO A 132 7.03 -9.88 20.33
C PRO A 132 5.70 -10.65 20.21
N ALA A 133 5.77 -11.94 19.86
CA ALA A 133 4.59 -12.76 19.57
C ALA A 133 3.59 -12.83 20.76
N ASP A 134 4.08 -12.94 21.99
CA ASP A 134 3.26 -12.98 23.22
C ASP A 134 2.52 -11.65 23.47
N ALA A 135 3.15 -10.52 23.14
CA ALA A 135 2.51 -9.21 23.20
C ALA A 135 1.41 -9.08 22.14
N VAL A 136 1.61 -9.62 20.93
CA VAL A 136 0.57 -9.66 19.89
C VAL A 136 -0.62 -10.50 20.33
N GLU A 137 -0.39 -11.68 20.91
CA GLU A 137 -1.45 -12.54 21.46
C GLU A 137 -2.25 -11.82 22.56
N SER A 138 -1.54 -11.17 23.48
CA SER A 138 -2.17 -10.40 24.57
C SER A 138 -3.01 -9.23 24.03
N LEU A 139 -2.49 -8.52 23.03
CA LEU A 139 -3.21 -7.41 22.39
C LEU A 139 -4.45 -7.91 21.64
N LEU A 140 -4.36 -9.06 20.97
CA LEU A 140 -5.49 -9.67 20.28
C LEU A 140 -6.60 -10.03 21.27
N ALA A 141 -6.26 -10.70 22.37
CA ALA A 141 -7.21 -11.05 23.43
C ALA A 141 -7.89 -9.81 24.04
N LEU A 142 -7.12 -8.75 24.27
CA LEU A 142 -7.65 -7.47 24.75
C LEU A 142 -8.65 -6.86 23.76
N VAL A 143 -8.30 -6.77 22.48
CA VAL A 143 -9.17 -6.21 21.43
C VAL A 143 -10.45 -7.05 21.28
N GLU A 144 -10.35 -8.38 21.32
CA GLU A 144 -11.51 -9.28 21.30
C GLU A 144 -12.44 -9.08 22.51
N ALA A 145 -11.89 -8.87 23.70
CA ALA A 145 -12.68 -8.55 24.88
C ALA A 145 -13.40 -7.19 24.71
N MET A 146 -12.70 -6.18 24.18
CA MET A 146 -13.26 -4.86 23.93
C MET A 146 -14.38 -4.86 22.89
N THR A 147 -14.30 -5.70 21.85
CA THR A 147 -15.35 -5.80 20.82
C THR A 147 -16.59 -6.53 21.33
N LYS A 148 -16.43 -7.56 22.16
CA LYS A 148 -17.56 -8.26 22.82
C LYS A 148 -18.33 -7.38 23.81
N LEU A 149 -17.67 -6.38 24.39
CA LEU A 149 -18.27 -5.43 25.32
C LEU A 149 -19.02 -4.28 24.63
N ARG A 150 -18.89 -4.11 23.31
CA ARG A 150 -19.72 -3.16 22.56
C ARG A 150 -21.08 -3.83 22.31
N PRO A 151 -22.19 -3.31 22.86
CA PRO A 151 -23.50 -3.79 22.44
C PRO A 151 -23.62 -3.58 20.93
N HIS A 152 -24.22 -4.55 20.23
CA HIS A 152 -24.56 -4.41 18.81
C HIS A 152 -25.35 -3.11 18.64
N GLU A 153 -24.74 -2.08 18.05
CA GLU A 153 -25.49 -0.96 17.50
C GLU A 153 -26.16 -1.50 16.22
N GLU A 154 -27.46 -1.75 16.33
CA GLU A 154 -28.38 -2.09 15.22
C GLU A 154 -28.51 -0.94 14.21
#